data_AF-A0A1S2L194-F1
#
_entry.id   AF-A0A1S2L194-F1
#
_cell.length_a   1.000
_cell.length_b   1.000
_cell.length_c   1.000
_cell.angle_alpha   90.00
_cell.angle_beta   90.00
_cell.angle_gamma   90.00
#
_symmetry.space_group_name_H-M   'P 1'
#
loop_
_entity.id
_entity.type
_entity.pdbx_description
1 polymer ?
#
loop_
_entity_poly.entity_id
_entity_poly.type
_entity_poly.pdbx_seq_one_letter_code
_entity_poly.pdbx_strand_id
1 'polypeptide(L)'
;MNSLLIFTNQVDDLEKLISDQMEPIEGVTPLEELTVYQNFVISLSEDKVKKTQLKKAKKLIKKRLNQTKYSLMEIALYMMSLQYCHIAPYKEHVATLRKQIGIIIPSKKAKKNDRMYLVDKITRNFHKPKTQSFYASTYTYKLGHVFGEVLEGNQSLDELVECGFVSWNEIIWFDELLQGELSGVSKETKEVIKKYIDENEEFYVDGLIDLYFFSLIFDLHSVLFEPEKLVEVPNYNTEDLLNENKQLKRKMAKVEQNKTTIQQELYETQKEKKALKGDLHDLYSDSLSEIDRLNKELQDQQEAFSEERQAYMEMIKRLTDENQLLLEKQVTEDKPKSTEETNWLKGKKICIIGGERERHYRTVIEDLEAKMVFVAGSDLSLVEGAIKRSDVVFYLTDLVTHAHFKIAVKASEKYSVPFHFVNGKGINTFKDQLNRWVAHEVSNHNKGLIRSTIG
;
A
#
# COMPACT_ATOMS: atom_id res chain seq x y z
N MET A 1 38.53 -18.78 2.02
CA MET A 1 38.35 -17.31 2.15
C MET A 1 38.08 -16.78 0.73
N ASN A 2 36.83 -16.40 0.42
CA ASN A 2 36.42 -15.95 -0.92
C ASN A 2 37.17 -14.66 -1.30
N SER A 3 38.20 -14.78 -2.15
CA SER A 3 39.16 -13.70 -2.39
C SER A 3 38.64 -12.65 -3.39
N LEU A 4 37.79 -13.05 -4.34
CA LEU A 4 37.25 -12.13 -5.34
C LEU A 4 36.03 -11.33 -4.88
N LEU A 5 35.21 -11.89 -3.98
CA LEU A 5 34.07 -11.19 -3.37
C LEU A 5 34.49 -10.01 -2.49
N ILE A 6 35.75 -9.94 -2.05
CA ILE A 6 36.26 -8.82 -1.26
C ILE A 6 36.58 -7.60 -2.15
N PHE A 7 36.79 -7.78 -3.46
CA PHE A 7 37.12 -6.68 -4.38
C PHE A 7 35.93 -6.15 -5.18
N THR A 8 34.85 -6.90 -5.33
CA THR A 8 33.65 -6.42 -6.03
C THR A 8 32.38 -6.69 -5.23
N ASN A 9 32.07 -5.81 -4.27
CA ASN A 9 30.71 -5.63 -3.74
C ASN A 9 29.73 -5.03 -4.79
N GLN A 10 30.12 -5.00 -6.06
CA GLN A 10 29.41 -4.42 -7.18
C GLN A 10 29.41 -5.43 -8.33
N VAL A 11 28.46 -6.38 -8.29
CA VAL A 11 28.25 -7.36 -9.36
C VAL A 11 28.04 -6.65 -10.71
N ASP A 12 27.34 -5.51 -10.70
CA ASP A 12 27.07 -4.68 -11.87
C ASP A 12 28.35 -4.14 -12.54
N ASP A 13 29.36 -3.79 -11.74
CA ASP A 13 30.64 -3.28 -12.26
C ASP A 13 31.48 -4.42 -12.86
N LEU A 14 31.37 -5.64 -12.33
CA LEU A 14 32.02 -6.82 -12.89
C LEU A 14 31.37 -7.24 -14.22
N GLU A 15 30.04 -7.26 -14.30
CA GLU A 15 29.31 -7.56 -15.55
C GLU A 15 29.67 -6.57 -16.66
N LYS A 16 29.73 -5.28 -16.33
CA LYS A 16 30.17 -4.24 -17.25
C LYS A 16 31.62 -4.41 -17.67
N LEU A 17 32.53 -4.63 -16.72
CA LEU A 17 33.95 -4.89 -16.98
C LEU A 17 34.14 -6.08 -17.93
N ILE A 18 33.40 -7.17 -17.68
CA ILE A 18 33.42 -8.38 -18.50
C ILE A 18 32.88 -8.11 -19.89
N SER A 19 31.77 -7.39 -20.01
CA SER A 19 31.21 -7.01 -21.31
C SER A 19 32.17 -6.13 -22.12
N ASP A 20 32.94 -5.26 -21.45
CA ASP A 20 33.85 -4.32 -22.11
C ASP A 20 35.20 -4.96 -22.48
N GLN A 21 35.68 -5.94 -21.70
CA GLN A 21 37.03 -6.52 -21.85
C GLN A 21 37.09 -7.96 -22.39
N MET A 22 36.01 -8.74 -22.30
CA MET A 22 36.05 -10.15 -22.70
C MET A 22 35.53 -10.36 -24.12
N GLU A 23 36.37 -10.95 -24.98
CA GLU A 23 35.93 -11.45 -26.28
C GLU A 23 35.18 -12.79 -26.14
N PRO A 24 34.18 -13.09 -26.98
CA PRO A 24 33.50 -14.39 -26.98
C PRO A 24 34.45 -15.56 -27.28
N ILE A 25 34.26 -16.69 -26.59
CA ILE A 25 34.96 -17.94 -26.91
C ILE A 25 34.00 -18.82 -27.70
N GLU A 26 34.34 -19.20 -28.94
CA GLU A 26 33.65 -20.18 -29.80
C GLU A 26 32.28 -20.66 -29.29
N GLY A 27 31.23 -19.90 -29.58
CA GLY A 27 29.84 -20.26 -29.28
C GLY A 27 29.40 -20.07 -27.83
N VAL A 28 30.21 -19.42 -26.99
CA VAL A 28 29.88 -19.01 -25.62
C VAL A 28 30.12 -17.51 -25.47
N THR A 29 29.07 -16.78 -25.13
CA THR A 29 29.14 -15.35 -24.86
C THR A 29 29.85 -15.09 -23.51
N PRO A 30 30.47 -13.91 -23.30
CA PRO A 30 31.07 -13.58 -22.01
C PRO A 30 30.08 -13.69 -20.83
N LEU A 31 28.81 -13.36 -21.04
CA LEU A 31 27.77 -13.46 -20.02
C LEU A 31 27.41 -14.92 -19.68
N GLU A 32 27.33 -15.80 -20.68
CA GLU A 32 27.13 -17.24 -20.45
C GLU A 32 28.32 -17.86 -19.72
N GLU A 33 29.54 -17.43 -20.02
CA GLU A 33 30.75 -17.85 -19.30
C GLU A 33 30.72 -17.39 -17.85
N LEU A 34 30.42 -16.11 -17.59
CA LEU A 34 30.25 -15.58 -16.24
C LEU A 34 29.18 -16.37 -15.47
N THR A 35 28.05 -16.65 -16.11
CA THR A 35 26.98 -17.47 -15.53
C THR A 35 27.47 -18.87 -15.15
N VAL A 36 28.34 -19.48 -15.96
CA VAL A 36 28.94 -20.78 -15.63
C VAL A 36 29.86 -20.69 -14.42
N TYR A 37 30.71 -19.66 -14.35
CA TYR A 37 31.60 -19.47 -13.19
C TYR A 37 30.83 -19.14 -11.92
N GLN A 38 29.86 -18.23 -11.96
CA GLN A 38 29.00 -17.91 -10.81
C GLN A 38 28.28 -19.14 -10.28
N ASN A 39 27.64 -19.92 -11.16
CA ASN A 39 26.96 -21.14 -10.75
C ASN A 39 27.93 -22.18 -10.16
N PHE A 40 29.15 -22.25 -10.68
CA PHE A 40 30.20 -23.12 -10.14
C PHE A 40 30.62 -22.69 -8.73
N VAL A 41 30.96 -21.40 -8.54
CA VAL A 41 31.37 -20.84 -7.24
C VAL A 41 30.26 -20.97 -6.19
N ILE A 42 29.01 -20.69 -6.56
CA ILE A 42 27.84 -20.90 -5.68
C ILE A 42 27.74 -22.37 -5.28
N SER A 43 27.82 -23.29 -6.25
CA SER A 43 27.77 -24.74 -5.97
C SER A 43 28.93 -25.21 -5.10
N LEU A 44 30.11 -24.60 -5.24
CA LEU A 44 31.28 -24.86 -4.40
C LEU A 44 31.07 -24.40 -2.96
N SER A 45 30.53 -23.19 -2.76
CA SER A 45 30.22 -22.67 -1.43
C SER A 45 29.15 -23.47 -0.68
N GLU A 46 28.29 -24.19 -1.42
CA GLU A 46 27.25 -25.06 -0.86
C GLU A 46 27.69 -26.53 -0.70
N ASP A 47 28.93 -26.88 -1.07
CA ASP A 47 29.43 -28.26 -1.12
C ASP A 47 28.56 -29.18 -2.00
N LYS A 48 28.13 -28.66 -3.16
CA LYS A 48 27.19 -29.31 -4.10
C LYS A 48 27.70 -29.33 -5.54
N VAL A 49 29.01 -29.22 -5.75
CA VAL A 49 29.61 -29.18 -7.09
C VAL A 49 29.32 -30.48 -7.84
N LYS A 50 28.56 -30.40 -8.93
CA LYS A 50 28.38 -31.55 -9.83
C LYS A 50 29.62 -31.71 -10.69
N LYS A 51 30.05 -32.95 -10.92
CA LYS A 51 31.17 -33.29 -11.83
C LYS A 51 31.01 -32.68 -13.24
N THR A 52 29.78 -32.52 -13.72
CA THR A 52 29.49 -31.86 -15.01
C THR A 52 29.75 -30.36 -14.97
N GLN A 53 29.42 -29.68 -13.87
CA GLN A 53 29.72 -28.25 -13.65
C GLN A 53 31.23 -28.04 -13.56
N LEU A 54 31.93 -28.83 -12.75
CA LEU A 54 33.38 -28.77 -12.61
C LEU A 54 34.09 -28.92 -13.96
N LYS A 55 33.76 -29.97 -14.73
CA LYS A 55 34.33 -30.18 -16.07
C LYS A 55 34.06 -29.02 -17.02
N LYS A 56 32.86 -28.43 -16.96
CA LYS A 56 32.49 -27.28 -17.81
C LYS A 56 33.30 -26.04 -17.43
N ALA A 57 33.36 -25.70 -16.14
CA ALA A 57 34.13 -24.58 -15.62
C ALA A 57 35.63 -24.74 -15.93
N LYS A 58 36.22 -25.90 -15.61
CA LYS A 58 37.62 -26.24 -15.91
C LYS A 58 37.97 -26.08 -17.38
N LYS A 59 37.11 -26.58 -18.28
CA LYS A 59 37.33 -26.48 -19.72
C LYS A 59 37.30 -25.03 -20.20
N LEU A 60 36.33 -24.25 -19.74
CA LEU A 60 36.18 -22.84 -20.12
C LEU A 60 37.36 -22.01 -19.60
N ILE A 61 37.70 -22.11 -18.31
CA ILE A 61 38.75 -21.28 -17.71
C ILE A 61 40.12 -21.60 -18.30
N LYS A 62 40.45 -22.87 -18.55
CA LYS A 62 41.70 -23.23 -19.22
C LYS A 62 41.79 -22.69 -20.63
N LYS A 63 40.68 -22.75 -21.39
CA LYS A 63 40.63 -22.18 -22.75
C LYS A 63 40.84 -20.67 -22.71
N ARG A 64 40.25 -20.00 -21.72
CA ARG A 64 40.36 -18.57 -21.54
C ARG A 64 41.78 -18.14 -21.16
N LEU A 65 42.37 -18.79 -20.17
CA LEU A 65 43.76 -18.54 -19.76
C LEU A 65 44.74 -18.77 -20.92
N ASN A 66 44.54 -19.79 -21.75
CA ASN A 66 45.37 -20.03 -22.95
C ASN A 66 45.26 -18.95 -24.04
N GLN A 67 44.23 -18.10 -24.01
CA GLN A 67 44.07 -16.98 -24.94
C GLN A 67 44.69 -15.67 -24.42
N THR A 68 45.06 -15.63 -23.13
CA THR A 68 45.70 -14.44 -22.56
C THR A 68 47.12 -14.26 -23.08
N LYS A 69 47.59 -13.01 -23.15
CA LYS A 69 48.94 -12.68 -23.65
C LYS A 69 50.06 -12.90 -22.63
N TYR A 70 49.69 -13.24 -21.39
CA TYR A 70 50.57 -13.42 -20.26
C TYR A 70 50.35 -14.81 -19.67
N SER A 71 51.37 -15.36 -19.04
CA SER A 71 51.33 -16.68 -18.42
C SER A 71 50.56 -16.67 -17.10
N LEU A 72 50.00 -17.83 -16.72
CA LEU A 72 49.38 -18.00 -15.40
C LEU A 72 50.37 -17.72 -14.25
N MET A 73 51.65 -18.03 -14.46
CA MET A 73 52.74 -17.70 -13.56
C MET A 73 52.87 -16.18 -13.33
N GLU A 74 52.75 -15.36 -14.38
CA GLU A 74 52.81 -13.89 -14.25
C GLU A 74 51.59 -13.34 -13.51
N ILE A 75 50.40 -13.87 -13.79
CA ILE A 75 49.16 -13.47 -13.10
C ILE A 75 49.29 -13.74 -11.59
N ALA A 76 49.66 -14.98 -11.24
CA ALA A 76 49.76 -15.38 -9.85
C ALA A 76 50.90 -14.66 -9.13
N LEU A 77 52.06 -14.48 -9.78
CA LEU A 77 53.15 -13.70 -9.21
C LEU A 77 52.75 -12.25 -8.92
N TYR A 78 51.99 -11.62 -9.82
CA TYR A 78 51.49 -10.27 -9.62
C TYR A 78 50.51 -10.21 -8.46
N MET A 79 49.50 -11.09 -8.43
CA MET A 79 48.52 -11.17 -7.35
C MET A 79 49.19 -11.33 -5.99
N MET A 80 50.12 -12.28 -5.89
CA MET A 80 50.88 -12.51 -4.68
C MET A 80 51.70 -11.27 -4.30
N SER A 81 52.38 -10.61 -5.24
CA SER A 81 53.15 -9.39 -4.97
C SER A 81 52.31 -8.27 -4.32
N LEU A 82 51.05 -8.13 -4.76
CA LEU A 82 50.11 -7.19 -4.15
C LEU A 82 49.68 -7.65 -2.76
N GLN A 83 49.36 -8.94 -2.57
CA GLN A 83 49.07 -9.51 -1.25
C GLN A 83 50.22 -9.29 -0.26
N TYR A 84 51.47 -9.46 -0.69
CA TYR A 84 52.65 -9.19 0.13
C TYR A 84 52.77 -7.72 0.54
N CYS A 85 52.37 -6.79 -0.31
CA CYS A 85 52.26 -5.38 0.07
C CYS A 85 51.27 -5.16 1.22
N HIS A 86 50.27 -6.03 1.38
CA HIS A 86 49.29 -5.97 2.46
C HIS A 86 49.75 -6.68 3.75
N ILE A 87 50.39 -7.84 3.64
CA ILE A 87 50.73 -8.65 4.82
C ILE A 87 52.12 -8.35 5.39
N ALA A 88 53.09 -7.96 4.56
CA ALA A 88 54.46 -7.78 5.01
C ALA A 88 54.60 -6.60 6.00
N PRO A 89 55.55 -6.67 6.96
CA PRO A 89 55.90 -5.54 7.80
C PRO A 89 56.31 -4.33 6.95
N TYR A 90 55.49 -3.28 6.97
CA TYR A 90 55.54 -2.22 5.98
C TYR A 90 56.92 -1.53 5.90
N LYS A 91 57.54 -1.20 7.04
CA LYS A 91 58.84 -0.51 7.09
C LYS A 91 59.98 -1.34 6.52
N GLU A 92 60.01 -2.63 6.86
CA GLU A 92 61.01 -3.58 6.39
C GLU A 92 60.84 -3.81 4.89
N HIS A 93 59.60 -4.03 4.44
CA HIS A 93 59.30 -4.20 3.04
C HIS A 93 59.74 -2.98 2.21
N VAL A 94 59.40 -1.76 2.63
CA VAL A 94 59.84 -0.52 1.95
C VAL A 94 61.37 -0.40 1.92
N ALA A 95 62.07 -0.75 3.01
CA ALA A 95 63.53 -0.73 3.04
C ALA A 95 64.13 -1.76 2.07
N THR A 96 63.58 -2.98 2.04
CA THR A 96 63.98 -4.05 1.12
C THR A 96 63.73 -3.67 -0.32
N LEU A 97 62.57 -3.11 -0.66
CA LEU A 97 62.26 -2.68 -2.03
C LEU A 97 63.21 -1.59 -2.51
N ARG A 98 63.52 -0.62 -1.66
CA ARG A 98 64.50 0.43 -1.97
C ARG A 98 65.89 -0.16 -2.23
N LYS A 99 66.34 -1.09 -1.37
CA LYS A 99 67.68 -1.69 -1.44
C LYS A 99 67.82 -2.66 -2.61
N GLN A 100 66.86 -3.57 -2.77
CA GLN A 100 66.97 -4.68 -3.70
C GLN A 100 66.49 -4.32 -5.09
N ILE A 101 65.33 -3.67 -5.24
CA ILE A 101 64.75 -3.39 -6.56
C ILE A 101 64.74 -1.91 -6.95
N GLY A 102 65.15 -1.01 -6.05
CA GLY A 102 65.33 0.42 -6.34
C GLY A 102 64.02 1.24 -6.32
N ILE A 103 62.93 0.69 -5.79
CA ILE A 103 61.67 1.44 -5.66
C ILE A 103 61.76 2.38 -4.45
N ILE A 104 61.66 3.69 -4.70
CA ILE A 104 61.75 4.71 -3.66
C ILE A 104 60.34 5.13 -3.22
N ILE A 105 60.04 4.93 -1.94
CA ILE A 105 58.82 5.45 -1.31
C ILE A 105 59.16 6.73 -0.54
N PRO A 106 58.50 7.88 -0.82
CA PRO A 106 58.77 9.12 -0.10
C PRO A 106 58.56 8.99 1.40
N SER A 107 59.43 9.61 2.21
CA SER A 107 59.38 9.48 3.67
C SER A 107 58.03 9.88 4.29
N LYS A 108 57.33 10.86 3.68
CA LYS A 108 55.98 11.27 4.11
C LYS A 108 54.94 10.16 3.95
N LYS A 109 55.03 9.39 2.86
CA LYS A 109 54.17 8.23 2.58
C LYS A 109 54.57 7.03 3.43
N ALA A 110 55.89 6.81 3.57
CA ALA A 110 56.43 5.73 4.39
C ALA A 110 56.03 5.85 5.88
N LYS A 111 56.04 7.07 6.45
CA LYS A 111 55.62 7.32 7.83
C LYS A 111 54.12 7.07 8.07
N LYS A 112 53.29 7.19 7.03
CA LYS A 112 51.84 6.99 7.10
C LYS A 112 51.41 5.53 6.92
N ASN A 113 52.35 4.60 6.69
CA ASN A 113 52.04 3.22 6.31
C ASN A 113 51.06 3.16 5.13
N ASP A 114 51.26 4.02 4.12
CA ASP A 114 50.38 4.11 2.96
C ASP A 114 50.58 2.89 2.05
N ARG A 115 49.85 1.81 2.34
CA ARG A 115 49.90 0.53 1.61
C ARG A 115 49.33 0.67 0.20
N MET A 116 48.35 1.53 -0.01
CA MET A 116 47.82 1.79 -1.36
C MET A 116 48.86 2.46 -2.25
N TYR A 117 49.62 3.42 -1.70
CA TYR A 117 50.76 3.98 -2.43
C TYR A 117 51.84 2.94 -2.75
N LEU A 118 52.05 1.97 -1.86
CA LEU A 118 52.99 0.88 -2.11
C LEU A 118 52.49 -0.03 -3.26
N VAL A 119 51.21 -0.41 -3.24
CA VAL A 119 50.56 -1.18 -4.32
C VAL A 119 50.71 -0.46 -5.66
N ASP A 120 50.36 0.83 -5.75
CA ASP A 120 50.54 1.63 -6.97
C ASP A 120 52.00 1.61 -7.46
N LYS A 121 52.96 1.71 -6.54
CA LYS A 121 54.38 1.63 -6.91
C LYS A 121 54.80 0.25 -7.41
N ILE A 122 54.28 -0.83 -6.83
CA ILE A 122 54.54 -2.18 -7.33
C ILE A 122 53.90 -2.36 -8.69
N THR A 123 52.61 -2.05 -8.86
CA THR A 123 51.88 -2.10 -10.13
C THR A 123 52.67 -1.44 -11.26
N ARG A 124 53.14 -0.20 -11.07
CA ARG A 124 53.90 0.52 -12.11
C ARG A 124 55.30 0.00 -12.37
N ASN A 125 55.86 -0.80 -11.48
CA ASN A 125 57.21 -1.34 -11.63
C ASN A 125 57.19 -2.86 -11.89
N PHE A 126 56.01 -3.49 -11.96
CA PHE A 126 55.91 -4.94 -12.05
C PHE A 126 56.36 -5.49 -13.40
N HIS A 127 56.22 -4.74 -14.49
CA HIS A 127 56.82 -5.09 -15.80
C HIS A 127 58.36 -5.19 -15.75
N LYS A 128 59.03 -4.60 -14.74
CA LYS A 128 60.49 -4.60 -14.68
C LYS A 128 60.98 -5.99 -14.24
N PRO A 129 61.90 -6.64 -15.00
CA PRO A 129 62.41 -7.96 -14.65
C PRO A 129 62.93 -8.03 -13.21
N LYS A 130 63.61 -6.97 -12.74
CA LYS A 130 64.14 -6.89 -11.38
C LYS A 130 63.05 -7.01 -10.29
N THR A 131 61.88 -6.42 -10.53
CA THR A 131 60.74 -6.50 -9.62
C THR A 131 60.15 -7.91 -9.61
N GLN A 132 59.95 -8.49 -10.80
CA GLN A 132 59.44 -9.86 -10.92
C GLN A 132 60.39 -10.88 -10.29
N SER A 133 61.70 -10.80 -10.58
CA SER A 133 62.71 -11.69 -10.00
C SER A 133 62.78 -11.57 -8.47
N PHE A 134 62.62 -10.36 -7.92
CA PHE A 134 62.56 -10.17 -6.46
C PHE A 134 61.39 -10.94 -5.85
N TYR A 135 60.17 -10.74 -6.35
CA TYR A 135 59.01 -11.45 -5.84
C TYR A 135 59.12 -12.95 -6.10
N ALA A 136 59.51 -13.36 -7.31
CA ALA A 136 59.68 -14.77 -7.65
C ALA A 136 60.66 -15.45 -6.70
N SER A 137 61.84 -14.86 -6.46
CA SER A 137 62.83 -15.39 -5.51
C SER A 137 62.31 -15.46 -4.07
N THR A 138 61.54 -14.45 -3.65
CA THR A 138 60.92 -14.40 -2.31
C THR A 138 59.91 -15.53 -2.13
N TYR A 139 59.07 -15.78 -3.13
CA TYR A 139 58.07 -16.86 -3.10
C TYR A 139 58.68 -18.23 -3.29
N THR A 140 59.64 -18.41 -4.20
CA THR A 140 60.37 -19.67 -4.34
C THR A 140 61.07 -20.03 -3.03
N TYR A 141 61.71 -19.07 -2.36
CA TYR A 141 62.33 -19.31 -1.06
C TYR A 141 61.28 -19.65 0.01
N LYS A 142 60.21 -18.85 0.13
CA LYS A 142 59.13 -19.09 1.10
C LYS A 142 58.49 -20.46 0.90
N LEU A 143 58.07 -20.78 -0.31
CA LEU A 143 57.38 -22.03 -0.62
C LEU A 143 58.32 -23.24 -0.56
N GLY A 144 59.57 -23.10 -1.03
CA GLY A 144 60.58 -24.14 -0.87
C GLY A 144 60.84 -24.48 0.60
N HIS A 145 60.89 -23.48 1.47
CA HIS A 145 61.02 -23.67 2.91
C HIS A 145 59.77 -24.30 3.53
N VAL A 146 58.58 -23.79 3.21
CA VAL A 146 57.31 -24.32 3.72
C VAL A 146 57.14 -25.77 3.30
N PHE A 147 57.26 -26.08 2.00
CA PHE A 147 57.11 -27.46 1.54
C PHE A 147 58.25 -28.37 1.99
N GLY A 148 59.49 -27.87 2.07
CA GLY A 148 60.62 -28.65 2.57
C GLY A 148 60.45 -29.08 4.02
N GLU A 149 60.24 -28.14 4.94
CA GLU A 149 60.12 -28.43 6.38
C GLU A 149 58.87 -29.23 6.73
N VAL A 150 57.74 -28.95 6.07
CA VAL A 150 56.45 -29.59 6.36
C VAL A 150 56.40 -31.02 5.85
N LEU A 151 56.88 -31.27 4.62
CA LEU A 151 56.90 -32.62 4.06
C LEU A 151 57.90 -33.52 4.80
N GLU A 152 58.97 -32.95 5.37
CA GLU A 152 59.86 -33.66 6.30
C GLU A 152 59.23 -33.87 7.69
N GLY A 153 58.33 -32.97 8.11
CA GLY A 153 57.64 -32.96 9.41
C GLY A 153 56.34 -33.79 9.51
N ASN A 154 55.95 -34.49 8.43
CA ASN A 154 54.71 -35.28 8.31
C ASN A 154 53.37 -34.50 8.37
N GLN A 155 53.37 -33.17 8.23
CA GLN A 155 52.11 -32.42 8.14
C GLN A 155 51.53 -32.50 6.73
N SER A 156 50.20 -32.52 6.61
CA SER A 156 49.52 -32.63 5.31
C SER A 156 49.37 -31.25 4.63
N LEU A 157 49.18 -31.24 3.31
CA LEU A 157 48.88 -30.00 2.58
C LEU A 157 47.51 -29.41 2.97
N ASP A 158 46.53 -30.25 3.30
CA ASP A 158 45.23 -29.79 3.79
C ASP A 158 45.38 -28.96 5.07
N GLU A 159 46.16 -29.45 6.04
CA GLU A 159 46.41 -28.74 7.30
C GLU A 159 47.05 -27.35 7.07
N LEU A 160 47.96 -27.23 6.11
CA LEU A 160 48.60 -25.95 5.77
C LEU A 160 47.63 -24.95 5.15
N VAL A 161 46.75 -25.42 4.26
CA VAL A 161 45.75 -24.58 3.61
C VAL A 161 44.69 -24.15 4.63
N GLU A 162 44.21 -25.07 5.46
CA GLU A 162 43.23 -24.80 6.51
C GLU A 162 43.76 -23.81 7.56
N CYS A 163 45.03 -23.93 7.93
CA CYS A 163 45.68 -22.99 8.85
C CYS A 163 46.13 -21.67 8.18
N GLY A 164 45.94 -21.54 6.86
CA GLY A 164 46.25 -20.33 6.09
C GLY A 164 47.74 -20.06 5.90
N PHE A 165 48.60 -21.07 6.04
CA PHE A 165 50.04 -20.95 5.79
C PHE A 165 50.36 -20.84 4.29
N VAL A 166 49.54 -21.49 3.46
CA VAL A 166 49.63 -21.47 2.00
C VAL A 166 48.25 -21.23 1.40
N SER A 167 48.17 -20.35 0.41
CA SER A 167 46.94 -20.05 -0.34
C SER A 167 46.86 -20.83 -1.65
N TRP A 168 45.65 -20.98 -2.20
CA TRP A 168 45.45 -21.61 -3.51
C TRP A 168 46.21 -20.92 -4.65
N ASN A 169 46.40 -19.60 -4.59
CA ASN A 169 47.19 -18.86 -5.58
C ASN A 169 48.68 -19.22 -5.50
N GLU A 170 49.20 -19.45 -4.29
CA GLU A 170 50.56 -19.94 -4.08
C GLU A 170 50.72 -21.38 -4.60
N ILE A 171 49.71 -22.24 -4.40
CA ILE A 171 49.68 -23.61 -4.94
C ILE A 171 49.66 -23.60 -6.47
N ILE A 172 48.81 -22.77 -7.10
CA ILE A 172 48.71 -22.64 -8.56
C ILE A 172 49.99 -22.07 -9.16
N TRP A 173 50.56 -21.02 -8.54
CA TRP A 173 51.84 -20.49 -8.97
C TRP A 173 52.92 -21.56 -8.92
N PHE A 174 52.94 -22.36 -7.85
CA PHE A 174 53.90 -23.44 -7.70
C PHE A 174 53.66 -24.56 -8.71
N ASP A 175 52.41 -24.98 -8.98
CA ASP A 175 52.08 -25.97 -10.02
C ASP A 175 52.64 -25.58 -11.40
N GLU A 176 52.39 -24.34 -11.84
CA GLU A 176 52.93 -23.79 -13.09
C GLU A 176 54.47 -23.77 -13.09
N LEU A 177 55.04 -23.38 -11.95
CA LEU A 177 56.48 -23.31 -11.75
C LEU A 177 57.13 -24.71 -11.75
N LEU A 178 56.42 -25.76 -11.34
CA LEU A 178 56.87 -27.16 -11.35
C LEU A 178 56.75 -27.83 -12.72
N GLN A 179 55.82 -27.35 -13.56
CA GLN A 179 55.76 -27.70 -14.99
C GLN A 179 56.93 -27.07 -15.77
N GLY A 180 57.46 -25.94 -15.29
CA GLY A 180 58.78 -25.43 -15.65
C GLY A 180 59.92 -26.23 -14.98
N GLU A 181 61.05 -26.36 -15.66
CA GLU A 181 62.24 -27.02 -15.11
C GLU A 181 62.90 -26.18 -13.99
N LEU A 182 62.25 -26.01 -12.83
CA LEU A 182 62.97 -25.47 -11.69
C LEU A 182 63.97 -26.47 -11.14
N SER A 183 65.23 -26.08 -11.20
CA SER A 183 66.31 -26.64 -10.41
C SER A 183 66.02 -26.40 -8.92
N GLY A 184 65.67 -27.45 -8.17
CA GLY A 184 65.65 -27.40 -6.70
C GLY A 184 64.43 -27.98 -5.99
N VAL A 185 63.35 -28.32 -6.71
CA VAL A 185 62.21 -29.03 -6.10
C VAL A 185 62.33 -30.52 -6.39
N SER A 186 62.24 -31.34 -5.34
CA SER A 186 62.33 -32.80 -5.45
C SER A 186 61.16 -33.37 -6.26
N LYS A 187 61.37 -34.55 -6.85
CA LYS A 187 60.33 -35.23 -7.63
C LYS A 187 59.15 -35.59 -6.72
N GLU A 188 59.44 -35.94 -5.48
CA GLU A 188 58.49 -36.29 -4.44
C GLU A 188 57.55 -35.11 -4.12
N THR A 189 58.08 -33.90 -3.95
CA THR A 189 57.24 -32.70 -3.72
C THR A 189 56.33 -32.41 -4.91
N LYS A 190 56.81 -32.62 -6.15
CA LYS A 190 55.98 -32.47 -7.36
C LYS A 190 54.80 -33.45 -7.36
N GLU A 191 55.04 -34.70 -6.99
CA GLU A 191 53.99 -35.73 -6.95
C GLU A 191 52.97 -35.45 -5.84
N VAL A 192 53.40 -34.97 -4.68
CA VAL A 192 52.50 -34.59 -3.58
C VAL A 192 51.58 -33.44 -3.98
N ILE A 193 52.11 -32.38 -4.58
CA ILE A 193 51.30 -31.23 -5.00
C ILE A 193 50.35 -31.61 -6.12
N LYS A 194 50.81 -32.40 -7.09
CA LYS A 194 49.94 -32.90 -8.16
C LYS A 194 48.78 -33.73 -7.60
N LYS A 195 49.07 -34.66 -6.69
CA LYS A 195 48.05 -35.46 -6.02
C LYS A 195 47.06 -34.58 -5.27
N TYR A 196 47.55 -33.57 -4.56
CA TYR A 196 46.71 -32.61 -3.84
C TYR A 196 45.74 -31.86 -4.74
N ILE A 197 46.23 -31.38 -5.89
CA ILE A 197 45.41 -30.70 -6.91
C ILE A 197 44.36 -31.66 -7.49
N ASP A 198 44.73 -32.92 -7.74
CA ASP A 198 43.81 -33.94 -8.26
C ASP A 198 42.71 -34.29 -7.24
N GLU A 199 43.04 -34.31 -5.94
CA GLU A 199 42.10 -34.55 -4.83
C GLU A 199 41.19 -33.35 -4.54
N ASN A 200 41.64 -32.13 -4.86
CA ASN A 200 40.95 -30.87 -4.59
C ASN A 200 40.68 -30.07 -5.89
N GLU A 201 40.27 -30.78 -6.94
CA GLU A 201 40.13 -30.23 -8.30
C GLU A 201 39.19 -29.02 -8.35
N GLU A 202 38.10 -29.01 -7.56
CA GLU A 202 37.20 -27.86 -7.49
C GLU A 202 37.86 -26.56 -7.01
N PHE A 203 38.66 -26.62 -5.94
CA PHE A 203 39.32 -25.44 -5.40
C PHE A 203 40.46 -24.96 -6.31
N TYR A 204 41.13 -25.87 -7.00
CA TYR A 204 42.09 -25.50 -8.03
C TYR A 204 41.40 -24.74 -9.18
N VAL A 205 40.23 -25.22 -9.65
CA VAL A 205 39.46 -24.53 -10.70
C VAL A 205 38.95 -23.17 -10.22
N ASP A 206 38.51 -23.05 -8.97
CA ASP A 206 38.14 -21.79 -8.34
C ASP A 206 39.31 -20.79 -8.33
N GLY A 207 40.50 -21.23 -7.91
CA GLY A 207 41.71 -20.41 -7.95
C GLY A 207 42.11 -19.96 -9.36
N LEU A 208 41.91 -20.79 -10.39
CA LEU A 208 42.14 -20.39 -11.79
C LEU A 208 41.16 -19.30 -12.25
N ILE A 209 39.90 -19.41 -11.84
CA ILE A 209 38.87 -18.39 -12.09
C ILE A 209 39.27 -17.09 -11.39
N ASP A 210 39.74 -17.21 -10.14
CA ASP A 210 40.18 -16.07 -9.34
C ASP A 210 41.32 -15.30 -10.00
N LEU A 211 42.35 -16.02 -10.45
CA LEU A 211 43.49 -15.44 -11.16
C LEU A 211 43.07 -14.76 -12.46
N TYR A 212 42.19 -15.38 -13.25
CA TYR A 212 41.73 -14.79 -14.49
C TYR A 212 41.00 -13.47 -14.26
N PHE A 213 40.00 -13.43 -13.37
CA PHE A 213 39.28 -12.18 -13.10
C PHE A 213 40.16 -11.13 -12.44
N PHE A 214 41.09 -11.53 -11.57
CA PHE A 214 42.11 -10.63 -11.04
C PHE A 214 42.91 -9.96 -12.17
N SER A 215 43.30 -10.71 -13.20
CA SER A 215 44.04 -10.17 -14.35
C SER A 215 43.26 -9.12 -15.15
N LEU A 216 41.92 -9.23 -15.20
CA LEU A 216 41.04 -8.25 -15.83
C LEU A 216 40.88 -6.99 -14.96
N ILE A 217 40.56 -7.19 -13.67
CA ILE A 217 40.31 -6.10 -12.71
C ILE A 217 41.52 -5.16 -12.61
N PHE A 218 42.72 -5.73 -12.57
CA PHE A 218 43.95 -4.95 -12.48
C PHE A 218 44.56 -4.58 -13.83
N ASP A 219 43.88 -4.90 -14.94
CA ASP A 219 44.37 -4.70 -16.30
C ASP A 219 45.84 -5.11 -16.44
N LEU A 220 46.09 -6.42 -16.22
CA LEU A 220 47.44 -6.96 -16.20
C LEU A 220 48.17 -6.72 -17.53
N HIS A 221 47.43 -6.62 -18.64
CA HIS A 221 47.98 -6.24 -19.94
C HIS A 221 48.66 -4.86 -19.87
N SER A 222 47.98 -3.84 -19.35
CA SER A 222 48.59 -2.53 -19.13
C SER A 222 49.74 -2.59 -18.12
N VAL A 223 49.65 -3.42 -17.09
CA VAL A 223 50.71 -3.57 -16.08
C VAL A 223 52.01 -4.14 -16.66
N LEU A 224 51.91 -5.13 -17.55
CA LEU A 224 53.06 -5.84 -18.12
C LEU A 224 53.59 -5.20 -19.40
N PHE A 225 52.70 -4.75 -20.29
CA PHE A 225 53.06 -4.41 -21.66
C PHE A 225 52.87 -2.93 -22.02
N GLU A 226 52.01 -2.21 -21.30
CA GLU A 226 51.70 -0.80 -21.58
C GLU A 226 51.77 0.06 -20.30
N PRO A 227 52.86 -0.02 -19.52
CA PRO A 227 52.94 0.61 -18.19
C PRO A 227 52.83 2.14 -18.23
N GLU A 228 53.05 2.76 -19.38
CA GLU A 228 52.82 4.18 -19.64
C GLU A 228 51.34 4.56 -19.67
N LYS A 229 50.43 3.62 -19.97
CA LYS A 229 48.98 3.82 -19.93
C LYS A 229 48.39 3.70 -18.54
N LEU A 230 49.18 3.20 -17.57
CA LEU A 230 48.85 3.32 -16.15
C LEU A 230 48.91 4.81 -15.77
N VAL A 231 47.83 5.53 -16.07
CA VAL A 231 47.65 6.94 -15.71
C VAL A 231 47.97 7.06 -14.24
N GLU A 232 48.70 8.11 -13.83
CA GLU A 232 48.72 8.47 -12.43
C GLU A 232 47.27 8.51 -11.97
N VAL A 233 46.86 7.56 -11.11
CA VAL A 233 45.59 7.69 -10.40
C VAL A 233 45.56 9.14 -9.98
N PRO A 234 44.65 9.97 -10.56
CA PRO A 234 44.70 11.40 -10.36
C PRO A 234 44.83 11.55 -8.87
N ASN A 235 45.85 12.28 -8.43
CA ASN A 235 46.10 12.52 -7.02
C ASN A 235 44.83 13.19 -6.52
N TYR A 236 43.83 12.38 -6.13
CA TYR A 236 42.50 12.82 -5.80
C TYR A 236 42.79 13.81 -4.71
N ASN A 237 42.48 15.07 -4.99
CA ASN A 237 42.79 16.15 -4.09
C ASN A 237 42.17 15.72 -2.76
N THR A 238 43.02 15.31 -1.82
CA THR A 238 42.56 14.51 -0.69
C THR A 238 41.62 15.36 0.16
N GLU A 239 41.77 16.67 0.01
CA GLU A 239 40.91 17.74 0.49
C GLU A 239 39.51 17.73 -0.15
N ASP A 240 39.38 17.49 -1.47
CA ASP A 240 38.09 17.37 -2.16
C ASP A 240 37.34 16.11 -1.72
N LEU A 241 38.04 14.97 -1.60
CA LEU A 241 37.44 13.74 -1.04
C LEU A 241 37.08 13.91 0.44
N LEU A 242 37.89 14.59 1.24
CA LEU A 242 37.56 14.92 2.62
C LEU A 242 36.33 15.83 2.71
N ASN A 243 36.23 16.80 1.81
CA ASN A 243 35.09 17.72 1.71
C ASN A 243 33.82 16.97 1.29
N GLU A 244 33.91 16.09 0.29
CA GLU A 244 32.81 15.24 -0.14
C GLU A 244 32.38 14.29 0.98
N ASN A 245 33.32 13.65 1.67
CA ASN A 245 33.04 12.77 2.80
C ASN A 245 32.38 13.55 3.97
N LYS A 246 32.80 14.80 4.20
CA LYS A 246 32.17 15.70 5.18
C LYS A 246 30.75 16.09 4.74
N GLN A 247 30.53 16.35 3.46
CA GLN A 247 29.19 16.62 2.91
C GLN A 247 28.28 15.39 3.02
N LEU A 248 28.80 14.20 2.70
CA LEU A 248 28.08 12.93 2.82
C LEU A 248 27.74 12.63 4.27
N LYS A 249 28.65 12.87 5.23
CA LYS A 249 28.35 12.75 6.67
C LYS A 249 27.23 13.69 7.12
N ARG A 250 27.20 14.93 6.60
CA ARG A 250 26.09 15.87 6.88
C ARG A 250 24.78 15.40 6.26
N LYS A 251 24.79 14.89 5.03
CA LYS A 251 23.61 14.30 4.38
C LYS A 251 23.10 13.09 5.16
N MET A 252 23.99 12.19 5.56
CA MET A 252 23.68 11.02 6.41
C MET A 252 23.04 11.44 7.74
N ALA A 253 23.62 12.41 8.44
CA ALA A 253 23.05 12.91 9.70
C ALA A 253 21.64 13.48 9.49
N LYS A 254 21.41 14.20 8.39
CA LYS A 254 20.08 14.73 8.03
C LYS A 254 19.09 13.61 7.68
N VAL A 255 19.53 12.58 6.98
CA VAL A 255 18.71 11.41 6.65
C VAL A 255 18.34 10.64 7.92
N GLU A 256 19.27 10.44 8.84
CA GLU A 256 18.99 9.74 10.11
C GLU A 256 18.02 10.54 10.99
N GLN A 257 18.17 11.87 11.02
CA GLN A 257 17.21 12.76 11.67
C GLN A 257 15.82 12.62 11.04
N ASN A 258 15.70 12.70 9.72
CA ASN A 258 14.43 12.52 9.02
C ASN A 258 13.80 11.15 9.30
N LYS A 259 14.61 10.09 9.32
CA LYS A 259 14.16 8.73 9.66
C LYS A 259 13.58 8.68 11.08
N THR A 260 14.23 9.32 12.05
CA THR A 260 13.71 9.37 13.42
C THR A 260 12.39 10.14 13.51
N THR A 261 12.24 11.24 12.77
CA THR A 261 10.97 11.99 12.69
C THR A 261 9.86 11.16 12.06
N ILE A 262 10.13 10.51 10.92
CA ILE A 262 9.14 9.65 10.25
C ILE A 262 8.73 8.47 11.16
N GLN A 263 9.65 7.91 11.94
CA GLN A 263 9.33 6.86 12.90
C GLN A 263 8.41 7.35 14.02
N GLN A 264 8.58 8.59 14.48
CA GLN A 264 7.68 9.21 15.46
C GLN A 264 6.29 9.46 14.86
N GLU A 265 6.22 10.05 13.67
CA GLU A 265 4.96 10.29 12.94
C GLU A 265 4.20 8.97 12.69
N LEU A 266 4.92 7.91 12.33
CA LEU A 266 4.33 6.58 12.13
C LEU A 266 3.73 6.03 13.43
N TYR A 267 4.42 6.19 14.55
CA TYR A 267 3.93 5.76 15.86
C TYR A 267 2.68 6.55 16.29
N GLU A 268 2.68 7.86 16.10
CA GLU A 268 1.52 8.72 16.38
C GLU A 268 0.32 8.34 15.51
N THR A 269 0.54 8.15 14.20
CA THR A 269 -0.49 7.71 13.26
C THR A 269 -1.08 6.35 13.66
N GLN A 270 -0.25 5.40 14.10
CA GLN A 270 -0.71 4.10 14.57
C GLN A 270 -1.54 4.21 15.86
N LYS A 271 -1.16 5.10 16.77
CA LYS A 271 -1.91 5.39 18.00
C LYS A 271 -3.27 5.99 17.69
N GLU A 272 -3.33 6.99 16.81
CA GLU A 272 -4.57 7.60 16.34
C GLU A 272 -5.49 6.59 15.65
N LYS A 273 -4.93 5.76 14.76
CA LYS A 273 -5.69 4.68 14.09
C LYS A 273 -6.31 3.70 15.09
N LYS A 274 -5.60 3.38 16.18
CA LYS A 274 -6.13 2.51 17.23
C LYS A 274 -7.25 3.18 18.01
N ALA A 275 -7.10 4.47 18.35
CA ALA A 275 -8.14 5.25 19.01
C ALA A 275 -9.41 5.34 18.15
N LEU A 276 -9.26 5.73 16.88
CA LEU A 276 -10.37 5.84 15.93
C LEU A 276 -11.11 4.51 15.73
N LYS A 277 -10.39 3.38 15.75
CA LYS A 277 -11.01 2.05 15.68
C LYS A 277 -11.83 1.74 16.94
N GLY A 278 -11.40 2.22 18.11
CA GLY A 278 -12.17 2.15 19.36
C GLY A 278 -13.45 2.96 19.25
N ASP A 279 -13.34 4.24 18.90
CA ASP A 279 -14.48 5.15 18.75
C ASP A 279 -15.51 4.62 17.73
N LEU A 280 -15.05 4.03 16.63
CA LEU A 280 -15.91 3.40 15.63
C LEU A 280 -16.67 2.19 16.20
N HIS A 281 -16.02 1.39 17.05
CA HIS A 281 -16.65 0.22 17.67
C HIS A 281 -17.72 0.63 18.68
N ASP A 282 -17.42 1.65 19.48
CA ASP A 282 -18.36 2.21 20.45
C ASP A 282 -19.58 2.79 19.74
N LEU A 283 -19.37 3.60 18.69
CA LEU A 283 -20.46 4.17 17.88
C LEU A 283 -21.33 3.08 17.23
N TYR A 284 -20.71 1.99 16.77
CA TYR A 284 -21.44 0.86 16.20
C TYR A 284 -22.29 0.15 17.26
N SER A 285 -21.74 -0.06 18.46
CA SER A 285 -22.47 -0.65 19.59
C SER A 285 -23.65 0.21 20.04
N ASP A 286 -23.45 1.52 20.12
CA ASP A 286 -24.50 2.48 20.45
C ASP A 286 -25.61 2.48 19.38
N SER A 287 -25.21 2.45 18.10
CA SER A 287 -26.17 2.40 16.98
C SER A 287 -27.01 1.12 16.99
N LEU A 288 -26.40 -0.03 17.29
CA LEU A 288 -27.13 -1.29 17.42
C LEU A 288 -28.12 -1.24 18.59
N SER A 289 -27.70 -0.72 19.73
CA SER A 289 -28.57 -0.58 20.91
C SER A 289 -29.77 0.32 20.63
N GLU A 290 -29.56 1.40 19.87
CA GLU A 290 -30.63 2.31 19.45
C GLU A 290 -31.58 1.66 18.44
N ILE A 291 -31.06 0.87 17.49
CA ILE A 291 -31.88 0.08 16.56
C ILE A 291 -32.78 -0.88 17.33
N ASP A 292 -32.23 -1.60 18.31
CA ASP A 292 -33.00 -2.53 19.14
C ASP A 292 -34.08 -1.81 19.95
N ARG A 293 -33.77 -0.63 20.49
CA ARG A 293 -34.72 0.23 21.19
C ARG A 293 -35.88 0.66 20.28
N LEU A 294 -35.57 1.15 19.08
CA LEU A 294 -36.55 1.59 18.10
C LEU A 294 -37.42 0.44 17.57
N ASN A 295 -36.83 -0.74 17.35
CA ASN A 295 -37.59 -1.93 16.96
C ASN A 295 -38.60 -2.34 18.04
N LYS A 296 -38.21 -2.24 19.31
CA LYS A 296 -39.12 -2.49 20.42
C LYS A 296 -40.25 -1.46 20.48
N GLU A 297 -39.94 -0.16 20.36
CA GLU A 297 -40.97 0.89 20.31
C GLU A 297 -41.93 0.68 19.13
N LEU A 298 -41.42 0.27 17.97
CA LEU A 298 -42.24 -0.05 16.80
C LEU A 298 -43.18 -1.23 17.07
N GLN A 299 -42.69 -2.29 17.71
CA GLN A 299 -43.50 -3.44 18.10
C GLN A 299 -44.59 -3.03 19.09
N ASP A 300 -44.24 -2.30 20.15
CA ASP A 300 -45.19 -1.81 21.16
C ASP A 300 -46.31 -0.96 20.51
N GLN A 301 -45.96 -0.11 19.52
CA GLN A 301 -46.93 0.67 18.76
C GLN A 301 -47.84 -0.19 17.87
N GLN A 302 -47.30 -1.23 17.23
CA GLN A 302 -48.09 -2.16 16.42
C GLN A 302 -49.09 -2.94 17.27
N GLU A 303 -48.68 -3.38 18.46
CA GLU A 303 -49.55 -4.06 19.42
C GLU A 303 -50.67 -3.13 19.89
N ALA A 304 -50.34 -1.92 20.34
CA ALA A 304 -51.33 -0.91 20.75
C ALA A 304 -52.33 -0.57 19.62
N PHE A 305 -51.84 -0.41 18.38
CA PHE A 305 -52.69 -0.16 17.23
C PHE A 305 -53.61 -1.35 16.91
N SER A 306 -53.13 -2.57 17.08
CA SER A 306 -53.94 -3.79 16.90
C SER A 306 -55.07 -3.85 17.93
N GLU A 307 -54.79 -3.55 19.19
CA GLU A 307 -55.79 -3.47 20.26
C GLU A 307 -56.84 -2.38 19.97
N GLU A 308 -56.40 -1.19 19.58
CA GLU A 308 -57.30 -0.08 19.24
C GLU A 308 -58.20 -0.43 18.05
N ARG A 309 -57.63 -1.06 17.01
CA ARG A 309 -58.36 -1.55 15.85
C ARG A 309 -59.40 -2.59 16.22
N GLN A 310 -59.09 -3.50 17.15
CA GLN A 310 -60.04 -4.49 17.64
C GLN A 310 -61.19 -3.82 18.38
N ALA A 311 -60.90 -2.85 19.26
CA ALA A 311 -61.93 -2.07 19.95
C ALA A 311 -62.85 -1.31 18.98
N TYR A 312 -62.29 -0.69 17.93
CA TYR A 312 -63.09 -0.05 16.88
C TYR A 312 -63.96 -1.06 16.12
N MET A 313 -63.44 -2.25 15.80
CA MET A 313 -64.24 -3.29 15.13
C MET A 313 -65.40 -3.77 16.01
N GLU A 314 -65.17 -3.96 17.31
CA GLU A 314 -66.22 -4.31 18.26
C GLU A 314 -67.29 -3.21 18.36
N MET A 315 -66.87 -1.94 18.39
CA MET A 315 -67.78 -0.80 18.41
C MET A 315 -68.59 -0.67 17.11
N ILE A 316 -67.96 -0.84 15.94
CA ILE A 316 -68.64 -0.85 14.64
C ILE A 316 -69.67 -1.98 14.60
N LYS A 317 -69.30 -3.18 15.06
CA LYS A 317 -70.22 -4.32 15.11
C LYS A 317 -71.44 -3.99 15.97
N ARG A 318 -71.24 -3.47 17.19
CA ARG A 318 -72.33 -3.05 18.08
C ARG A 318 -73.24 -2.01 17.43
N LEU A 319 -72.67 -0.97 16.82
CA LEU A 319 -73.43 0.08 16.13
C LEU A 319 -74.17 -0.45 14.91
N THR A 320 -73.60 -1.43 14.21
CA THR A 320 -74.24 -2.09 13.06
C THR A 320 -75.43 -2.92 13.54
N ASP A 321 -75.25 -3.71 14.60
CA ASP A 321 -76.31 -4.50 15.22
C ASP A 321 -77.44 -3.58 15.74
N GLU A 322 -77.12 -2.47 16.41
CA GLU A 322 -78.08 -1.46 16.86
C GLU A 322 -78.85 -0.81 15.70
N ASN A 323 -78.14 -0.39 14.64
CA ASN A 323 -78.78 0.19 13.45
C ASN A 323 -79.68 -0.82 12.74
N GLN A 324 -79.26 -2.09 12.66
CA GLN A 324 -80.07 -3.13 12.06
C GLN A 324 -81.35 -3.38 12.87
N LEU A 325 -81.27 -3.33 14.20
CA LEU A 325 -82.41 -3.41 15.10
C LEU A 325 -83.35 -2.19 15.00
N LEU A 326 -82.79 -1.00 14.73
CA LEU A 326 -83.56 0.23 14.45
C LEU A 326 -84.23 0.18 13.07
N LEU A 327 -83.56 -0.38 12.06
CA LEU A 327 -84.11 -0.61 10.73
C LEU A 327 -85.24 -1.63 10.78
N GLU A 328 -85.09 -2.73 11.51
CA GLU A 328 -86.16 -3.69 11.76
C GLU A 328 -87.36 -3.05 12.47
N LYS A 329 -87.13 -2.08 13.37
CA LYS A 329 -88.19 -1.28 14.01
C LYS A 329 -88.83 -0.25 13.07
N GLN A 330 -88.13 0.25 12.06
CA GLN A 330 -88.65 1.21 11.08
C GLN A 330 -89.40 0.55 9.90
N VAL A 331 -89.34 -0.77 9.73
CA VAL A 331 -90.11 -1.48 8.68
C VAL A 331 -91.60 -1.62 9.03
N THR A 332 -92.00 -1.32 10.27
CA THR A 332 -93.40 -1.11 10.66
C THR A 332 -93.64 0.38 10.93
N GLU A 333 -93.79 1.19 9.89
CA GLU A 333 -94.70 2.33 9.82
C GLU A 333 -94.54 3.08 8.50
N ASP A 334 -95.60 2.96 7.69
CA ASP A 334 -96.16 3.88 6.69
C ASP A 334 -95.28 4.88 5.90
N LYS A 335 -95.41 4.76 4.57
CA LYS A 335 -95.43 5.88 3.60
C LYS A 335 -96.47 6.93 4.06
N PRO A 336 -96.31 8.25 3.87
CA PRO A 336 -96.38 8.80 2.50
C PRO A 336 -95.76 10.21 2.21
N LYS A 337 -95.66 10.46 0.90
CA LYS A 337 -95.95 11.70 0.12
C LYS A 337 -95.12 12.99 0.24
N SER A 338 -94.91 13.52 -0.97
CA SER A 338 -94.38 14.81 -1.42
C SER A 338 -94.93 16.04 -0.69
N THR A 339 -94.14 17.11 -0.57
CA THR A 339 -94.34 18.40 -1.30
C THR A 339 -93.28 19.44 -0.93
N GLU A 340 -93.03 20.32 -1.90
CA GLU A 340 -92.58 21.73 -1.78
C GLU A 340 -91.18 22.03 -1.21
N GLU A 341 -90.27 22.33 -2.14
CA GLU A 341 -88.98 22.97 -1.90
C GLU A 341 -89.17 24.35 -1.25
N THR A 342 -89.13 24.38 0.08
CA THR A 342 -88.77 25.57 0.82
C THR A 342 -87.25 25.68 0.81
N ASN A 343 -86.70 26.74 0.20
CA ASN A 343 -85.26 26.98 0.14
C ASN A 343 -84.73 27.31 1.55
N TRP A 344 -84.43 26.27 2.34
CA TRP A 344 -83.98 26.31 3.74
C TRP A 344 -82.79 27.24 4.00
N LEU A 345 -82.02 27.51 2.96
CA LEU A 345 -80.80 28.32 3.03
C LEU A 345 -81.05 29.82 3.04
N LYS A 346 -82.28 30.28 2.79
CA LYS A 346 -82.61 31.71 2.75
C LYS A 346 -82.17 32.43 4.04
N GLY A 347 -81.25 33.38 3.89
CA GLY A 347 -80.73 34.21 4.98
C GLY A 347 -79.66 33.58 5.88
N LYS A 348 -79.32 32.29 5.68
CA LYS A 348 -78.27 31.60 6.43
C LYS A 348 -76.87 32.05 6.03
N LYS A 349 -75.94 32.06 6.96
CA LYS A 349 -74.54 32.45 6.75
C LYS A 349 -73.66 31.21 6.60
N ILE A 350 -73.10 31.03 5.42
CA ILE A 350 -72.24 29.88 5.09
C ILE A 350 -70.79 30.34 5.11
N CYS A 351 -69.98 29.77 6.01
CA CYS A 351 -68.54 29.98 6.04
C CYS A 351 -67.86 29.06 5.03
N ILE A 352 -66.99 29.60 4.19
CA ILE A 352 -66.07 28.82 3.35
C ILE A 352 -64.65 29.17 3.77
N ILE A 353 -63.87 28.15 4.14
CA ILE A 353 -62.46 28.30 4.51
C ILE A 353 -61.62 27.62 3.42
N GLY A 354 -60.78 28.41 2.76
CA GLY A 354 -59.98 28.01 1.62
C GLY A 354 -60.60 28.35 0.27
N GLY A 355 -59.99 27.86 -0.81
CA GLY A 355 -60.42 28.19 -2.17
C GLY A 355 -59.73 29.44 -2.72
N GLU A 356 -59.55 29.49 -4.03
CA GLU A 356 -58.98 30.66 -4.75
C GLU A 356 -60.03 31.41 -5.56
N ARG A 357 -61.25 30.86 -5.67
CA ARG A 357 -62.31 31.31 -6.58
C ARG A 357 -63.52 31.88 -5.85
N GLU A 358 -63.30 32.81 -4.90
CA GLU A 358 -64.37 33.44 -4.08
C GLU A 358 -65.61 33.79 -4.90
N ARG A 359 -65.43 34.47 -6.04
CA ARG A 359 -66.53 34.91 -6.92
C ARG A 359 -67.48 33.78 -7.32
N HIS A 360 -66.97 32.57 -7.55
CA HIS A 360 -67.78 31.45 -8.00
C HIS A 360 -68.54 30.79 -6.84
N TYR A 361 -67.90 30.68 -5.68
CA TYR A 361 -68.58 30.20 -4.47
C TYR A 361 -69.67 31.15 -4.02
N ARG A 362 -69.43 32.46 -4.17
CA ARG A 362 -70.40 33.52 -3.92
C ARG A 362 -71.65 33.33 -4.78
N THR A 363 -71.49 33.14 -6.09
CA THR A 363 -72.63 32.89 -7.00
C THR A 363 -73.44 31.68 -6.55
N VAL A 364 -72.79 30.55 -6.24
CA VAL A 364 -73.50 29.32 -5.80
C VAL A 364 -74.28 29.53 -4.50
N ILE A 365 -73.73 30.29 -3.54
CA ILE A 365 -74.40 30.57 -2.26
C ILE A 365 -75.53 31.60 -2.41
N GLU A 366 -75.30 32.65 -3.20
CA GLU A 366 -76.30 33.71 -3.42
C GLU A 366 -77.47 33.22 -4.28
N ASP A 367 -77.26 32.29 -5.23
CA ASP A 367 -78.33 31.58 -5.96
C ASP A 367 -79.30 30.85 -5.01
N LEU A 368 -78.83 30.49 -3.81
CA LEU A 368 -79.60 29.83 -2.76
C LEU A 368 -80.15 30.82 -1.71
N GLU A 369 -80.11 32.13 -1.99
CA GLU A 369 -80.52 33.21 -1.10
C GLU A 369 -79.78 33.23 0.27
N ALA A 370 -78.61 32.59 0.35
CA ALA A 370 -77.75 32.57 1.53
C ALA A 370 -76.67 33.68 1.48
N LYS A 371 -76.04 33.94 2.63
CA LYS A 371 -74.94 34.90 2.78
C LYS A 371 -73.62 34.15 2.91
N MET A 372 -72.62 34.53 2.12
CA MET A 372 -71.29 33.93 2.21
C MET A 372 -70.39 34.69 3.19
N VAL A 373 -69.67 33.94 4.03
CA VAL A 373 -68.51 34.39 4.80
C VAL A 373 -67.29 33.64 4.28
N PHE A 374 -66.37 34.33 3.63
CA PHE A 374 -65.22 33.70 2.97
C PHE A 374 -63.92 33.99 3.74
N VAL A 375 -63.09 32.97 3.90
CA VAL A 375 -61.73 33.08 4.46
C VAL A 375 -60.75 32.46 3.47
N ALA A 376 -59.88 33.29 2.90
CA ALA A 376 -58.83 32.83 2.01
C ALA A 376 -57.80 31.98 2.77
N GLY A 377 -57.11 31.07 2.07
CA GLY A 377 -56.10 30.19 2.68
C GLY A 377 -54.86 30.91 3.26
N SER A 378 -54.70 32.21 3.00
CA SER A 378 -53.65 33.07 3.58
C SER A 378 -54.04 33.68 4.93
N ASP A 379 -55.33 33.70 5.28
CA ASP A 379 -55.86 34.59 6.32
C ASP A 379 -56.24 33.85 7.61
N LEU A 380 -55.25 33.18 8.19
CA LEU A 380 -55.39 32.32 9.36
C LEU A 380 -56.05 33.02 10.57
N SER A 381 -55.77 34.31 10.77
CA SER A 381 -56.30 35.10 11.89
C SER A 381 -57.80 35.37 11.81
N LEU A 382 -58.41 35.26 10.62
CA LEU A 382 -59.83 35.55 10.40
C LEU A 382 -60.73 34.32 10.60
N VAL A 383 -60.15 33.12 10.69
CA VAL A 383 -60.86 31.83 10.76
C VAL A 383 -61.84 31.78 11.94
N GLU A 384 -61.39 32.07 13.16
CA GLU A 384 -62.26 31.95 14.35
C GLU A 384 -63.43 32.96 14.28
N GLY A 385 -63.14 34.20 13.88
CA GLY A 385 -64.15 35.26 13.77
C GLY A 385 -65.18 34.99 12.66
N ALA A 386 -64.76 34.35 11.57
CA ALA A 386 -65.65 33.92 10.49
C ALA A 386 -66.59 32.80 10.95
N ILE A 387 -66.06 31.78 11.62
CA ILE A 387 -66.85 30.64 12.13
C ILE A 387 -67.90 31.12 13.13
N LYS A 388 -67.53 31.98 14.08
CA LYS A 388 -68.45 32.54 15.09
C LYS A 388 -69.70 33.22 14.49
N ARG A 389 -69.60 33.76 13.27
CA ARG A 389 -70.69 34.51 12.62
C ARG A 389 -71.49 33.68 11.62
N SER A 390 -71.20 32.39 11.47
CA SER A 390 -71.78 31.54 10.44
C SER A 390 -72.65 30.45 11.04
N ASP A 391 -73.66 30.03 10.28
CA ASP A 391 -74.56 28.93 10.62
C ASP A 391 -73.96 27.56 10.25
N VAL A 392 -73.01 27.52 9.32
CA VAL A 392 -72.32 26.30 8.86
C VAL A 392 -70.96 26.64 8.28
N VAL A 393 -70.00 25.71 8.36
CA VAL A 393 -68.64 25.85 7.81
C VAL A 393 -68.35 24.74 6.81
N PHE A 394 -67.86 25.11 5.63
CA PHE A 394 -67.29 24.21 4.63
C PHE A 394 -65.78 24.46 4.51
N TYR A 395 -64.98 23.43 4.81
CA TYR A 395 -63.52 23.47 4.75
C TYR A 395 -63.01 22.75 3.52
N LEU A 396 -62.29 23.48 2.66
CA LEU A 396 -61.72 22.96 1.39
C LEU A 396 -60.30 22.47 1.62
N THR A 397 -60.11 21.14 1.69
CA THR A 397 -58.87 20.51 2.19
C THR A 397 -57.64 20.74 1.33
N ASP A 398 -57.82 20.86 0.01
CA ASP A 398 -56.72 20.88 -0.95
C ASP A 398 -55.99 22.23 -1.09
N LEU A 399 -56.45 23.26 -0.38
CA LEU A 399 -56.05 24.65 -0.59
C LEU A 399 -55.69 25.37 0.71
N VAL A 400 -55.59 24.65 1.83
CA VAL A 400 -55.37 25.26 3.14
C VAL A 400 -54.50 24.37 4.04
N THR A 401 -53.56 24.97 4.78
CA THR A 401 -52.60 24.26 5.65
C THR A 401 -53.26 23.61 6.88
N HIS A 402 -52.61 22.58 7.45
CA HIS A 402 -53.04 21.93 8.70
C HIS A 402 -53.24 22.91 9.88
N ALA A 403 -52.63 24.09 9.86
CA ALA A 403 -52.83 25.12 10.87
C ALA A 403 -54.27 25.69 10.86
N HIS A 404 -54.84 25.93 9.67
CA HIS A 404 -56.22 26.41 9.55
C HIS A 404 -57.21 25.36 10.00
N PHE A 405 -56.94 24.09 9.67
CA PHE A 405 -57.77 22.97 10.09
C PHE A 405 -57.90 22.90 11.62
N LYS A 406 -56.77 22.93 12.34
CA LYS A 406 -56.76 22.87 13.81
C LYS A 406 -57.54 24.02 14.45
N ILE A 407 -57.41 25.24 13.90
CA ILE A 407 -58.14 26.41 14.42
C ILE A 407 -59.63 26.30 14.08
N ALA A 408 -59.97 25.87 12.87
CA ALA A 408 -61.34 25.80 12.40
C ALA A 408 -62.17 24.74 13.15
N VAL A 409 -61.60 23.55 13.43
CA VAL A 409 -62.28 22.52 14.23
C VAL A 409 -62.52 23.01 15.66
N LYS A 410 -61.47 23.52 16.32
CA LYS A 410 -61.60 24.06 17.69
C LYS A 410 -62.64 25.19 17.78
N ALA A 411 -62.67 26.09 16.80
CA ALA A 411 -63.66 27.16 16.75
C ALA A 411 -65.08 26.64 16.48
N SER A 412 -65.23 25.64 15.61
CA SER A 412 -66.53 25.05 15.28
C SER A 412 -67.13 24.32 16.48
N GLU A 413 -66.30 23.57 17.22
CA GLU A 413 -66.68 22.94 18.50
C GLU A 413 -67.08 24.01 19.53
N LYS A 414 -66.24 25.05 19.71
CA LYS A 414 -66.45 26.14 20.67
C LYS A 414 -67.75 26.92 20.44
N TYR A 415 -68.13 27.15 19.18
CA TYR A 415 -69.34 27.91 18.82
C TYR A 415 -70.52 27.02 18.40
N SER A 416 -70.37 25.69 18.49
CA SER A 416 -71.38 24.71 18.06
C SER A 416 -71.87 24.91 16.62
N VAL A 417 -70.95 25.26 15.73
CA VAL A 417 -71.23 25.46 14.30
C VAL A 417 -70.91 24.18 13.54
N PRO A 418 -71.84 23.61 12.75
CA PRO A 418 -71.58 22.43 11.94
C PRO A 418 -70.39 22.63 10.99
N PHE A 419 -69.48 21.65 10.98
CA PHE A 419 -68.24 21.70 10.21
C PHE A 419 -68.21 20.55 9.19
N HIS A 420 -68.09 20.90 7.91
CA HIS A 420 -68.09 19.96 6.79
C HIS A 420 -66.77 19.98 6.03
N PHE A 421 -66.24 18.78 5.79
CA PHE A 421 -65.05 18.59 4.96
C PHE A 421 -65.44 18.43 3.50
N VAL A 422 -64.84 19.23 2.64
CA VAL A 422 -64.98 19.12 1.21
C VAL A 422 -63.64 18.73 0.62
N ASN A 423 -63.51 17.46 0.25
CA ASN A 423 -62.31 16.91 -0.37
C ASN A 423 -62.31 17.20 -1.88
N GLY A 424 -61.74 18.34 -2.27
CA GLY A 424 -61.52 18.70 -3.67
C GLY A 424 -61.37 20.21 -3.95
N LYS A 425 -60.64 20.55 -5.01
CA LYS A 425 -60.40 21.92 -5.50
C LYS A 425 -61.55 22.54 -6.34
N GLY A 426 -62.63 21.80 -6.56
CA GLY A 426 -63.67 22.15 -7.55
C GLY A 426 -64.94 22.76 -6.98
N ILE A 427 -65.49 23.78 -7.66
CA ILE A 427 -66.81 24.37 -7.37
C ILE A 427 -67.93 23.32 -7.45
N ASN A 428 -67.81 22.35 -8.37
CA ASN A 428 -68.79 21.26 -8.51
C ASN A 428 -68.82 20.36 -7.27
N THR A 429 -67.65 19.97 -6.74
CA THR A 429 -67.55 19.18 -5.50
C THR A 429 -68.16 19.92 -4.32
N PHE A 430 -67.92 21.24 -4.23
CA PHE A 430 -68.55 22.08 -3.22
C PHE A 430 -70.08 22.11 -3.38
N LYS A 431 -70.59 22.31 -4.62
CA LYS A 431 -72.02 22.34 -4.92
C LYS A 431 -72.72 21.03 -4.56
N ASP A 432 -72.09 19.90 -4.86
CA ASP A 432 -72.62 18.58 -4.51
C ASP A 432 -72.69 18.37 -3.00
N GLN A 433 -71.64 18.77 -2.26
CA GLN A 433 -71.63 18.66 -0.79
C GLN A 433 -72.63 19.61 -0.13
N LEU A 434 -72.76 20.83 -0.65
CA LEU A 434 -73.75 21.79 -0.19
C LEU A 434 -75.17 21.24 -0.39
N ASN A 435 -75.48 20.70 -1.58
CA ASN A 435 -76.78 20.12 -1.87
C ASN A 435 -77.10 18.89 -1.00
N ARG A 436 -76.10 18.04 -0.73
CA ARG A 436 -76.27 16.89 0.20
C ARG A 436 -76.58 17.35 1.61
N TRP A 437 -75.87 18.37 2.09
CA TRP A 437 -76.14 18.93 3.41
C TRP A 437 -77.54 19.54 3.48
N VAL A 438 -77.95 20.32 2.47
CA VAL A 438 -79.31 20.87 2.37
C VAL A 438 -80.36 19.77 2.42
N ALA A 439 -80.21 18.70 1.62
CA ALA A 439 -81.16 17.59 1.60
C ALA A 439 -81.28 16.90 2.98
N HIS A 440 -80.16 16.78 3.70
CA HIS A 440 -80.13 16.23 5.06
C HIS A 440 -80.84 17.15 6.07
N GLU A 441 -80.57 18.46 6.03
CA GLU A 441 -81.21 19.44 6.92
C GLU A 441 -82.72 19.57 6.67
N VAL A 442 -83.15 19.58 5.41
CA VAL A 442 -84.58 19.59 5.05
C VAL A 442 -85.27 18.33 5.57
N SER A 443 -84.63 17.16 5.48
CA SER A 443 -85.15 15.92 6.05
C SER A 443 -85.28 15.97 7.57
N ASN A 444 -84.31 16.57 8.28
CA ASN A 444 -84.34 16.72 9.73
C ASN A 444 -85.35 17.78 10.20
N HIS A 445 -85.51 18.88 9.45
CA HIS A 445 -86.48 19.92 9.79
C HIS A 445 -87.92 19.47 9.58
N ASN A 446 -88.20 18.74 8.49
CA ASN A 446 -89.53 18.18 8.22
C ASN A 446 -89.93 17.12 9.28
N LYS A 447 -88.98 16.36 9.82
CA LYS A 447 -89.23 15.46 10.97
C LYS A 447 -89.58 16.21 12.26
N GLY A 448 -89.11 17.45 12.43
CA GLY A 448 -89.45 18.32 13.57
C GLY A 448 -90.84 18.96 13.47
N LEU A 449 -91.22 19.43 12.28
CA LEU A 449 -92.54 20.05 12.01
C LEU A 449 -93.71 19.07 12.08
N ILE A 450 -93.50 17.80 11.71
CA ILE A 450 -94.54 16.76 11.85
C ILE A 450 -94.89 16.52 13.33
N ARG A 451 -93.97 16.78 14.27
CA ARG A 451 -94.24 16.64 15.72
C ARG A 451 -94.95 17.85 16.33
N SER A 452 -94.89 19.05 15.75
CA SER A 452 -95.53 20.26 16.30
C SER A 452 -96.95 20.51 15.80
N THR A 453 -97.41 19.75 14.81
CA THR A 453 -98.73 19.95 14.16
C THR A 453 -99.76 18.87 14.57
N ILE A 454 -99.40 17.98 15.50
CA ILE A 454 -100.28 17.03 16.18
C ILE A 454 -100.37 17.39 17.67
N GLY A 455 -100.63 18.67 17.94
CA GLY A 455 -100.89 19.22 19.28
C GLY A 455 -102.26 19.87 19.32
#